data_AF-B6HS78-F1
#
_entry.id   AF-B6HS78-F1
#
_cell.length_a   1.000
_cell.length_b   1.000
_cell.length_c   1.000
_cell.angle_alpha   90.00
_cell.angle_beta   90.00
_cell.angle_gamma   90.00
#
_symmetry.space_group_name_H-M   'P 1'
#
loop_
_entity.id
_entity.type
_entity.pdbx_description
1 polymer ?
#
loop_
_entity_poly.entity_id
_entity_poly.type
_entity_poly.pdbx_seq_one_letter_code
_entity_poly.pdbx_strand_id
1 'polypeptide(L)'
;MSKAPTLNPRSLQSRLNHILKHWPSDAVRPASVSVQNYIQSRLQPADKSSPAISESSTNALESLLNNRYARKYPMPEKLRRPASNPDHYDNVVREFAEAPNRDWLGRLRKRLAGIIRLT
;
A
#
# COMPACT_ATOMS: atom_id res chain seq x y z
N MET A 1 -14.17 7.18 33.49
CA MET A 1 -13.78 7.20 32.06
C MET A 1 -12.51 8.04 31.94
N SER A 2 -11.34 7.42 31.89
CA SER A 2 -10.05 8.13 31.81
C SER A 2 -9.85 8.66 30.39
N LYS A 3 -9.79 9.99 30.25
CA LYS A 3 -9.49 10.69 28.99
C LYS A 3 -8.10 10.26 28.52
N ALA A 4 -7.98 9.79 27.27
CA ALA A 4 -6.69 9.41 26.70
C ALA A 4 -5.72 10.61 26.77
N PRO A 5 -4.43 10.40 27.08
CA PRO A 5 -3.46 11.47 27.16
C PRO A 5 -3.36 12.17 25.79
N THR A 6 -3.69 13.46 25.74
CA THR A 6 -3.58 14.26 24.52
C THR A 6 -2.10 14.55 24.25
N LEU A 7 -1.46 13.77 23.39
CA LEU A 7 -0.06 13.96 23.01
C LEU A 7 0.17 15.26 22.23
N ASN A 8 1.39 15.79 22.32
CA ASN A 8 1.83 17.00 21.64
C ASN A 8 1.76 16.84 20.11
N PRO A 9 1.06 17.72 19.36
CA PRO A 9 0.87 17.58 17.91
C PRO A 9 2.17 17.52 17.10
N ARG A 10 3.26 18.17 17.57
CA ARG A 10 4.57 18.13 16.90
C ARG A 10 5.20 16.73 16.93
N SER A 11 4.99 15.99 18.04
CA SER A 11 5.50 14.62 18.17
C SER A 11 4.80 13.66 17.21
N LEU A 12 3.49 13.85 17.01
CA LEU A 12 2.68 13.07 16.07
C LEU A 12 3.14 13.30 14.62
N GLN A 13 3.36 14.56 14.22
CA GLN A 13 3.88 14.90 12.89
C GLN A 13 5.25 14.24 12.62
N SER A 14 6.16 14.27 13.60
CA SER A 14 7.47 13.61 13.47
C SER A 14 7.33 12.11 13.23
N ARG A 15 6.41 11.44 13.93
CA ARG A 15 6.14 10.00 13.77
C ARG A 15 5.54 9.71 12.41
N LEU A 16 4.56 10.49 11.96
CA LEU A 16 3.97 10.33 10.63
C LEU A 16 4.99 10.55 9.51
N ASN A 17 5.89 11.53 9.65
CA ASN A 17 6.98 11.74 8.70
C ASN A 17 7.94 10.54 8.67
N HIS A 18 8.27 9.96 9.84
CA HIS A 18 9.08 8.76 9.92
C HIS A 18 8.40 7.57 9.21
N ILE A 19 7.10 7.37 9.46
CA ILE A 19 6.29 6.33 8.81
C ILE A 19 6.30 6.55 7.30
N LEU A 20 6.00 7.76 6.82
CA LEU A 20 5.93 8.09 5.40
C LEU A 20 7.26 7.84 4.67
N LYS A 21 8.39 8.10 5.32
CA LYS A 21 9.73 7.86 4.77
C LYS A 21 10.06 6.38 4.60
N HIS A 22 9.59 5.53 5.53
CA HIS A 22 9.93 4.10 5.55
C HIS A 22 8.80 3.21 5.04
N TRP A 23 7.64 3.78 4.71
CA TRP A 23 6.51 3.01 4.22
C TRP A 23 6.85 2.37 2.86
N PRO A 24 6.58 1.07 2.68
CA PRO A 24 6.89 0.40 1.43
C PRO A 24 6.01 0.92 0.28
N SER A 25 6.57 0.93 -0.92
CA SER A 25 5.81 1.19 -2.15
C SER A 25 4.85 0.03 -2.43
N ASP A 26 3.62 0.34 -2.81
CA ASP A 26 2.59 -0.64 -3.08
C ASP A 26 2.23 -0.65 -4.57
N ALA A 27 2.66 -1.70 -5.27
CA ALA A 27 2.36 -1.89 -6.69
C ALA A 27 0.95 -2.47 -6.95
N VAL A 28 0.31 -3.03 -5.92
CA VAL A 28 -0.97 -3.75 -6.05
C VAL A 28 -2.15 -2.81 -5.88
N ARG A 29 -2.06 -1.86 -4.95
CA ARG A 29 -3.15 -0.92 -4.65
C ARG A 29 -3.09 0.33 -5.56
N PRO A 30 -4.22 0.82 -6.08
CA PRO A 30 -4.26 2.07 -6.82
C PRO A 30 -3.90 3.27 -5.93
N ALA A 31 -3.32 4.30 -6.53
CA ALA A 31 -2.79 5.47 -5.82
C ALA A 31 -3.84 6.16 -4.92
N SER A 32 -5.12 6.16 -5.31
CA SER A 32 -6.22 6.77 -4.55
C SER A 32 -6.48 6.11 -3.19
N VAL A 33 -6.10 4.85 -3.01
CA VAL A 33 -6.33 4.07 -1.78
C VAL A 33 -5.00 3.74 -1.07
N SER A 34 -3.89 4.34 -1.53
CA SER A 34 -2.59 4.10 -0.91
C SER A 34 -2.49 4.79 0.45
N VAL A 35 -1.96 4.06 1.44
CA VAL A 35 -1.74 4.59 2.80
C VAL A 35 -0.79 5.78 2.77
N GLN A 36 0.22 5.76 1.89
CA GLN A 36 1.17 6.84 1.75
C GLN A 36 0.49 8.14 1.29
N ASN A 37 -0.33 8.10 0.23
CA ASN A 37 -1.06 9.28 -0.23
C ASN A 37 -2.08 9.76 0.81
N TYR A 38 -2.71 8.84 1.53
CA TYR A 38 -3.60 9.17 2.64
C TYR A 38 -2.86 9.91 3.77
N ILE A 39 -1.70 9.44 4.20
CA ILE A 39 -0.91 10.11 5.24
C ILE A 39 -0.42 11.47 4.72
N GLN A 40 0.04 11.52 3.47
CA GLN A 40 0.53 12.76 2.85
C GLN A 40 -0.56 13.82 2.71
N SER A 41 -1.78 13.44 2.34
CA SER A 41 -2.91 14.39 2.27
C SER A 41 -3.27 14.93 3.65
N ARG A 42 -3.08 14.13 4.70
CA ARG A 42 -3.33 14.54 6.10
C ARG A 42 -2.24 15.40 6.71
N LEU A 43 -1.03 15.38 6.16
CA LEU A 43 0.07 16.26 6.56
C LEU A 43 -0.02 17.63 5.88
N GLN A 44 -0.72 17.73 4.74
CA GLN A 44 -0.97 19.01 4.08
C GLN A 44 -1.95 19.85 4.91
N PRO A 45 -1.78 21.19 4.96
CA PRO A 45 -2.58 22.09 5.79
C PRO A 45 -4.03 22.32 5.28
N ALA A 46 -4.67 21.30 4.70
CA ALA A 46 -5.97 21.41 4.05
C ALA A 46 -7.12 20.95 4.97
N ASP A 47 -7.99 21.92 5.28
CA ASP A 47 -9.32 21.83 5.88
C ASP A 47 -9.45 21.25 7.30
N LYS A 48 -9.87 22.14 8.22
CA LYS A 48 -10.25 21.84 9.61
C LYS A 48 -11.42 20.83 9.75
N SER A 49 -12.03 20.40 8.64
CA SER A 49 -13.13 19.44 8.58
C SER A 49 -12.68 17.98 8.49
N SER A 50 -11.41 17.70 8.17
CA SER A 50 -10.89 16.34 8.13
C SER A 50 -10.60 15.82 9.54
N PRO A 51 -11.09 14.61 9.92
CA PRO A 51 -10.83 14.07 11.26
C PRO A 51 -9.33 13.89 11.47
N ALA A 52 -8.80 14.37 12.60
CA ALA A 52 -7.39 14.18 12.94
C ALA A 52 -7.04 12.68 13.02
N ILE A 53 -5.84 12.30 12.59
CA ILE A 53 -5.35 10.91 12.75
C ILE A 53 -5.24 10.63 14.25
N SER A 54 -5.93 9.59 14.71
CA SER A 54 -5.88 9.20 16.11
C SER A 54 -4.52 8.63 16.49
N GLU A 55 -4.17 8.74 17.77
CA GLU A 55 -2.96 8.11 18.31
C GLU A 55 -2.98 6.59 18.13
N SER A 56 -4.14 5.95 18.37
CA SER A 56 -4.33 4.51 18.16
C SER A 56 -4.02 4.09 16.72
N SER A 57 -4.41 4.90 15.72
CA SER A 57 -4.11 4.66 14.32
C SER A 57 -2.61 4.78 14.03
N THR A 58 -1.94 5.77 14.63
CA THR A 58 -0.49 5.95 14.51
C THR A 58 0.28 4.76 15.10
N ASN A 59 -0.12 4.29 16.29
CA ASN A 59 0.45 3.12 16.93
C ASN A 59 0.23 1.83 16.08
N ALA A 60 -0.93 1.72 15.44
CA ALA A 60 -1.23 0.61 14.53
C ALA A 60 -0.33 0.66 13.28
N LEU A 61 -0.16 1.84 12.68
CA LEU A 61 0.73 2.04 11.53
C LEU A 61 2.19 1.69 11.86
N GLU A 62 2.70 2.11 13.01
CA GLU A 62 4.06 1.72 13.46
C GLU A 62 4.16 0.22 13.71
N SER A 63 3.13 -0.41 14.26
CA SER A 63 3.10 -1.86 14.44
C SER A 63 3.15 -2.62 13.10
N LEU A 64 2.45 -2.10 12.08
CA LEU A 64 2.47 -2.64 10.72
C LEU A 64 3.82 -2.44 10.05
N LEU A 65 4.40 -1.24 10.13
CA LEU A 65 5.70 -0.90 9.56
C LEU A 65 6.81 -1.82 10.09
N ASN A 66 6.77 -2.14 11.39
CA ASN A 66 7.75 -3.02 12.03
C ASN A 66 7.48 -4.53 11.80
N ASN A 67 6.54 -4.88 10.92
CA ASN A 67 6.13 -6.25 10.64
C ASN A 67 5.75 -7.04 11.91
N ARG A 68 5.22 -6.36 12.93
CA ARG A 68 4.95 -6.97 14.25
C ARG A 68 4.02 -8.18 14.16
N TYR A 69 2.98 -8.09 13.32
CA TYR A 69 1.99 -9.16 13.17
C TYR A 69 2.51 -10.33 12.35
N ALA A 70 3.35 -10.10 11.35
CA ALA A 70 4.01 -11.17 10.61
C ALA A 70 4.95 -11.98 11.51
N ARG A 71 5.66 -11.32 12.43
CA ARG A 71 6.53 -11.99 13.42
C ARG A 71 5.73 -12.72 14.50
N LYS A 72 4.65 -12.11 14.98
CA LYS A 72 3.81 -12.68 16.03
C LYS A 72 3.00 -13.88 15.54
N TYR A 73 2.57 -13.84 14.28
CA TYR A 73 1.74 -14.86 13.65
C TYR A 73 2.41 -15.31 12.34
N PRO A 74 3.50 -16.10 12.41
CA PRO A 74 4.17 -16.57 11.21
C PRO A 74 3.23 -17.47 10.39
N MET A 75 3.10 -17.17 9.10
CA MET A 75 2.26 -17.97 8.21
C MET A 75 3.05 -19.16 7.65
N PRO A 76 2.47 -20.38 7.65
CA PRO A 76 3.09 -21.53 7.01
C PRO A 76 3.16 -21.34 5.49
N GLU A 77 4.29 -21.73 4.88
CA GLU A 77 4.54 -21.55 3.44
C GLU A 77 3.47 -22.20 2.55
N LYS A 78 2.88 -23.31 3.02
CA LYS A 78 1.80 -24.02 2.33
C LYS A 78 0.55 -23.16 2.08
N LEU A 79 0.27 -22.16 2.91
CA LEU A 79 -0.85 -21.24 2.67
C LEU A 79 -0.59 -20.31 1.48
N ARG A 80 0.69 -19.99 1.22
CA ARG A 80 1.12 -19.13 0.12
C ARG A 80 1.42 -19.92 -1.16
N ARG A 81 1.42 -21.24 -1.11
CA ARG A 81 1.73 -22.13 -2.25
C ARG A 81 0.63 -23.16 -2.42
N PRO A 82 -0.44 -22.86 -3.18
CA PRO A 82 -1.54 -23.80 -3.36
C PRO A 82 -1.07 -25.04 -4.12
N ALA A 83 -1.64 -26.20 -3.81
CA ALA A 83 -1.23 -27.48 -4.41
C ALA A 83 -1.41 -27.54 -5.93
N SER A 84 -2.37 -26.79 -6.47
CA SER A 84 -2.62 -26.71 -7.92
C SER A 84 -1.57 -25.88 -8.68
N ASN A 85 -0.97 -24.87 -8.04
CA ASN A 85 0.06 -24.01 -8.63
C ASN A 85 0.92 -23.37 -7.52
N PRO A 86 2.06 -23.99 -7.18
CA PRO A 86 2.93 -23.54 -6.09
C PRO A 86 3.43 -22.09 -6.25
N ASP A 87 3.59 -21.61 -7.48
CA ASP A 87 4.16 -20.29 -7.79
C ASP A 87 3.07 -19.24 -8.10
N HIS A 88 1.80 -19.54 -7.83
CA HIS A 88 0.67 -18.67 -8.18
C HIS A 88 0.83 -17.23 -7.67
N TYR A 89 1.04 -17.06 -6.36
CA TYR A 89 1.12 -15.72 -5.77
C TYR A 89 2.42 -14.99 -6.12
N ASP A 90 3.52 -15.70 -6.38
CA ASP A 90 4.77 -15.10 -6.86
C ASP A 90 4.59 -14.51 -8.26
N ASN A 91 3.91 -15.26 -9.14
CA ASN A 91 3.57 -14.78 -10.48
C ASN A 91 2.64 -13.56 -10.42
N VAL A 92 1.63 -13.58 -9.55
CA VAL A 92 0.71 -12.44 -9.38
C VAL A 92 1.45 -11.19 -8.92
N VAL A 93 2.33 -11.29 -7.91
CA VAL A 93 3.14 -10.15 -7.43
C VAL A 93 4.05 -9.62 -8.55
N ARG A 94 4.69 -10.51 -9.31
CA ARG A 94 5.52 -10.15 -10.46
C ARG A 94 4.72 -9.43 -11.54
N GLU A 95 3.54 -9.93 -11.89
CA GLU A 95 2.64 -9.29 -12.86
C GLU A 95 2.23 -7.89 -12.41
N PHE A 96 1.95 -7.69 -11.11
CA PHE A 96 1.65 -6.36 -10.58
C PHE A 96 2.85 -5.40 -10.62
N ALA A 97 4.07 -5.89 -10.43
CA ALA A 97 5.28 -5.07 -10.58
C ALA A 97 5.54 -4.69 -12.05
N GLU A 98 5.23 -5.60 -12.97
CA GLU A 98 5.43 -5.40 -14.41
C GLU A 98 4.29 -4.59 -15.07
N ALA A 99 3.06 -4.66 -14.56
CA ALA A 99 1.87 -4.06 -15.16
C ALA A 99 1.89 -2.53 -15.35
N PRO A 100 2.41 -1.71 -14.41
CA PRO A 100 2.49 -0.25 -14.57
C PRO A 100 3.42 0.15 -15.73
N ASN A 101 4.49 -0.61 -15.93
CA ASN A 101 5.48 -0.41 -16.99
C ASN A 101 5.15 -1.17 -18.29
N ARG A 102 4.11 -2.03 -18.28
CA ARG A 102 3.60 -2.74 -19.47
C ARG A 102 2.73 -1.79 -20.29
N ASP A 103 3.44 -0.89 -20.96
CA ASP A 103 3.05 0.06 -21.98
C ASP A 103 1.64 -0.15 -22.54
N TRP A 104 0.79 0.84 -22.25
CA TRP A 104 -0.45 1.12 -22.96
C TRP A 104 -0.25 1.10 -24.50
N LEU A 105 0.92 1.52 -25.00
CA LEU A 105 1.34 1.41 -26.40
C LEU A 105 1.43 -0.04 -26.91
N GLY A 106 1.89 -0.99 -26.07
CA GLY A 106 1.98 -2.40 -26.44
C GLY A 106 0.59 -3.04 -26.61
N ARG A 107 -0.39 -2.62 -25.80
CA ARG A 107 -1.79 -3.03 -25.95
C ARG A 107 -2.42 -2.41 -27.20
N LEU A 108 -2.12 -1.14 -27.50
CA LEU A 108 -2.57 -0.48 -28.73
C LEU A 108 -1.98 -1.13 -29.99
N ARG A 109 -0.68 -1.41 -30.00
CA ARG A 109 0.01 -2.10 -31.11
C ARG A 109 -0.58 -3.49 -31.37
N LYS A 110 -0.90 -4.25 -30.31
CA LYS A 110 -1.55 -5.58 -30.45
C LYS A 110 -2.97 -5.48 -31.02
N ARG A 111 -3.74 -4.44 -30.67
CA ARG A 111 -5.07 -4.19 -31.25
C ARG A 111 -4.99 -3.80 -32.73
N LEU A 112 -4.05 -2.95 -33.11
CA LEU A 112 -3.82 -2.56 -34.50
C LEU A 112 -3.31 -3.72 -35.36
N ALA A 113 -2.39 -4.53 -34.83
CA ALA A 113 -1.89 -5.72 -35.52
C ALA A 113 -2.96 -6.81 -35.74
N GLY A 114 -3.97 -6.87 -34.86
CA GLY A 114 -5.13 -7.76 -35.03
C GLY A 114 -6.10 -7.30 -36.13
N ILE A 115 -6.27 -5.98 -36.30
CA ILE A 115 -7.15 -5.40 -37.33
C ILE A 115 -6.56 -5.57 -38.74
N ILE A 116 -5.24 -5.38 -38.90
CA ILE A 116 -4.55 -5.53 -40.19
C ILE A 116 -4.50 -7.00 -40.66
N ARG A 117 -4.68 -7.97 -39.76
CA ARG A 117 -4.75 -9.40 -40.11
C ARG A 117 -6.14 -9.88 -40.53
N LEU A 118 -7.16 -9.02 -40.42
CA LEU A 118 -8.55 -9.31 -40.79
C LEU A 118 -9.00 -8.55 -42.06
N THR A 119 -8.07 -7.84 -42.71
CA THR A 119 -8.23 -7.20 -44.03
C THR A 119 -7.23 -7.81 -44.99
#